data_AF-A0A3M9Z7S4-F1
#
_entry.id   AF-A0A3M9Z7S4-F1
#
_cell.length_a   1.000
_cell.length_b   1.000
_cell.length_c   1.000
_cell.angle_alpha   90.00
_cell.angle_beta   90.00
_cell.angle_gamma   90.00
#
_symmetry.space_group_name_H-M   'P 1'
#
loop_
_entity.id
_entity.type
_entity.pdbx_description
1 polymer ?
#
loop_
_entity_poly.entity_id
_entity_poly.type
_entity_poly.pdbx_seq_one_letter_code
_entity_poly.pdbx_strand_id
1 'polypeptide(L)'
;MPSFDALVCAGLGVSRASYYRKQKSKQEPKPQPKPVRALSNEERQQILELLHSERFVDQSPQEVYATLLDEGTFLCSIRTMYRLLAEHAQVRERRNPLRHPNDSKPELLTTGAKMTILILKPTSKPSSTSLSSPSSLVRLKMPAVSANASSVGITTTITIGVSAC
;
A
#
# COMPACT_ATOMS: atom_id res chain seq x y z
N MET A 1 32.36 39.66 20.59
CA MET A 1 31.89 38.96 21.80
C MET A 1 30.74 38.04 21.41
N PRO A 2 30.79 36.74 21.72
CA PRO A 2 29.69 35.82 21.40
C PRO A 2 28.45 36.15 22.25
N SER A 3 27.26 36.08 21.65
CA SER A 3 25.98 36.26 22.35
C SER A 3 25.74 35.13 23.36
N PHE A 4 25.03 35.40 24.46
CA PHE A 4 24.69 34.43 25.50
C PHE A 4 24.06 33.13 24.93
N ASP A 5 23.11 33.25 24.00
CA ASP A 5 22.48 32.09 23.34
C ASP A 5 23.48 31.14 22.65
N ALA A 6 24.59 31.68 22.14
CA ALA A 6 25.63 30.89 21.48
C ALA A 6 26.44 30.08 22.51
N LEU A 7 26.70 30.65 23.68
CA LEU A 7 27.40 29.97 24.78
C LEU A 7 26.55 28.84 25.35
N VAL A 8 25.25 29.10 25.53
CA VAL A 8 24.28 28.09 25.98
C VAL A 8 24.15 26.95 24.97
N CYS A 9 23.99 27.25 23.68
CA CYS A 9 23.92 26.23 22.63
C CYS A 9 25.21 25.39 22.56
N ALA A 10 26.38 26.03 22.70
CA ALA A 10 27.67 25.35 22.72
C ALA A 10 27.82 24.42 23.93
N GLY A 11 27.45 24.88 25.14
CA GLY A 11 27.49 24.07 26.36
C GLY A 11 26.53 22.88 26.35
N LEU A 12 25.39 23.01 25.66
CA LEU A 12 24.42 21.93 25.48
C LEU A 12 24.76 20.98 24.31
N GLY A 13 25.82 21.25 23.55
CA GLY A 13 26.21 20.44 22.38
C GLY A 13 25.21 20.53 21.22
N VAL A 14 24.37 21.57 21.17
CA VAL A 14 23.36 21.75 20.11
C VAL A 14 23.80 22.87 19.17
N SER A 15 23.74 22.62 17.86
CA SER A 15 23.94 23.69 16.88
C SER A 15 22.88 24.79 17.06
N ARG A 16 23.34 26.05 17.14
CA ARG A 16 22.49 27.25 17.20
C ARG A 16 21.38 27.23 16.14
N ALA A 17 21.69 26.81 14.91
CA ALA A 17 20.71 26.72 13.83
C ALA A 17 19.64 25.64 14.05
N SER A 18 19.98 24.53 14.73
CA SER A 18 19.02 23.49 15.09
C SER A 18 18.07 23.98 16.19
N TYR A 19 18.60 24.68 17.19
CA TYR A 19 17.81 25.27 18.28
C TYR A 19 16.72 26.20 17.75
N TYR A 20 17.06 27.21 16.93
CA TYR A 20 16.04 28.11 16.37
C TYR A 20 15.09 27.43 15.37
N ARG A 21 15.54 26.42 14.61
CA ARG A 21 14.65 25.64 13.73
C ARG A 21 13.61 24.84 14.50
N LYS A 22 13.96 24.31 15.67
CA LYS A 22 13.04 23.60 16.56
C LYS A 22 12.13 24.54 17.35
N GLN A 23 12.63 25.73 17.71
CA GLN A 23 11.85 26.76 18.40
C GLN A 23 10.81 27.42 17.47
N LYS A 24 11.13 27.55 16.18
CA LYS A 24 10.17 28.03 15.18
C LYS A 24 9.01 27.03 15.08
N SER A 25 7.78 27.53 15.15
CA SER A 25 6.58 26.69 14.99
C SER A 25 6.68 25.91 13.67
N LYS A 26 6.30 24.63 13.72
CA LYS A 26 6.29 23.76 12.55
C LYS A 26 5.25 24.31 11.58
N GLN A 27 5.70 25.07 10.59
CA GLN A 27 4.83 25.56 9.54
C GLN A 27 4.20 24.36 8.84
N GLU A 28 2.91 24.45 8.53
CA GLU A 28 2.25 23.43 7.74
C GLU A 28 3.01 23.27 6.43
N PRO A 29 3.35 22.02 6.05
CA PRO A 29 4.13 21.78 4.84
C PRO A 29 3.34 22.32 3.64
N LYS A 30 3.94 23.29 2.93
CA LYS A 30 3.36 23.82 1.70
C LYS A 30 3.26 22.68 0.67
N PRO A 31 2.15 22.55 -0.06
CA PRO A 31 2.03 21.53 -1.10
C PRO A 31 3.14 21.73 -2.13
N GLN A 32 3.92 20.67 -2.36
CA GLN A 32 4.97 20.67 -3.37
C GLN A 32 4.32 20.53 -4.75
N PRO A 33 4.81 21.27 -5.77
CA PRO A 33 4.32 21.12 -7.13
C PRO A 33 4.56 19.69 -7.63
N LYS A 34 3.60 19.13 -8.34
CA LYS A 34 3.77 17.83 -9.01
C LYS A 34 4.90 17.96 -10.04
N PRO A 35 5.79 16.97 -10.17
CA PRO A 35 6.86 17.03 -11.15
C PRO A 35 6.28 17.06 -12.56
N VAL A 36 6.94 17.75 -13.49
CA VAL A 36 6.46 17.97 -14.88
C VAL A 36 6.20 16.66 -15.62
N ARG A 37 6.96 15.60 -15.29
CA ARG A 37 6.82 14.26 -15.87
C ARG A 37 5.95 13.31 -15.04
N ALA A 38 5.16 13.85 -14.11
CA ALA A 38 4.17 13.03 -13.41
C ALA A 38 3.08 12.61 -14.38
N LEU A 39 2.72 11.32 -14.36
CA LEU A 39 1.53 10.86 -15.05
C LEU A 39 0.32 11.66 -14.58
N SER A 40 -0.43 12.18 -15.55
CA SER A 40 -1.73 12.79 -15.33
C SER A 40 -2.71 11.78 -14.74
N ASN A 41 -3.80 12.25 -14.12
CA ASN A 41 -4.78 11.32 -13.58
C ASN A 41 -5.46 10.50 -14.69
N GLU A 42 -5.60 11.06 -15.89
CA GLU A 42 -6.19 10.39 -17.06
C GLU A 42 -5.30 9.25 -17.55
N GLU A 43 -3.99 9.50 -17.69
CA GLU A 43 -3.03 8.48 -18.11
C GLU A 43 -2.98 7.32 -17.11
N ARG A 44 -3.07 7.62 -15.81
CA ARG A 44 -3.14 6.58 -14.77
C ARG A 44 -4.37 5.70 -14.92
N GLN A 45 -5.51 6.31 -15.22
CA GLN A 45 -6.77 5.58 -15.41
C GLN A 45 -6.70 4.67 -16.64
N GLN A 46 -6.14 5.17 -17.74
CA GLN A 46 -5.91 4.38 -18.96
C GLN A 46 -5.00 3.17 -18.69
N ILE A 47 -3.92 3.35 -17.92
CA ILE A 47 -3.04 2.26 -17.53
C ILE A 47 -3.77 1.23 -16.66
N LEU A 48 -4.61 1.67 -15.72
CA LEU A 48 -5.42 0.77 -14.89
C LEU A 48 -6.43 -0.02 -15.71
N GLU A 49 -7.12 0.64 -16.64
CA GLU A 49 -8.06 -0.01 -17.54
C GLU A 49 -7.37 -1.04 -18.43
N LEU A 50 -6.18 -0.74 -18.95
CA LEU A 50 -5.36 -1.69 -19.68
C LEU A 50 -4.96 -2.89 -18.81
N LEU A 51 -4.58 -2.65 -17.55
CA LEU A 51 -4.24 -3.73 -16.62
C LEU A 51 -5.45 -4.59 -16.21
N HIS A 52 -6.66 -4.03 -16.24
CA HIS A 52 -7.91 -4.76 -15.98
C HIS A 52 -8.53 -5.38 -17.24
N SER A 53 -7.93 -5.16 -18.41
CA SER A 53 -8.40 -5.80 -19.64
C SER A 53 -8.26 -7.32 -19.55
N GLU A 54 -9.17 -8.04 -20.23
CA GLU A 54 -9.18 -9.51 -20.25
C GLU A 54 -7.85 -10.12 -20.70
N ARG A 55 -7.09 -9.39 -21.51
CA ARG A 55 -5.77 -9.80 -22.00
C ARG A 55 -4.71 -9.87 -20.89
N PHE A 56 -4.79 -8.96 -19.92
CA PHE A 56 -3.72 -8.72 -18.94
C PHE A 56 -4.14 -8.98 -17.49
N VAL A 57 -5.42 -9.30 -17.24
CA VAL A 57 -5.97 -9.50 -15.89
C VAL A 57 -5.25 -10.59 -15.08
N ASP A 58 -4.76 -11.64 -15.74
CA ASP A 58 -4.05 -12.76 -15.09
C ASP A 58 -2.52 -12.63 -15.14
N GLN A 59 -2.00 -11.64 -15.88
CA GLN A 59 -0.57 -11.46 -16.08
C GLN A 59 0.06 -10.58 -15.00
N SER A 60 1.32 -10.86 -14.67
CA SER A 60 2.09 -9.99 -13.79
C SER A 60 2.46 -8.68 -14.50
N PRO A 61 2.58 -7.54 -13.78
CA PRO A 61 2.97 -6.26 -14.41
C PRO A 61 4.31 -6.32 -15.17
N GLN A 62 5.18 -7.28 -14.82
CA GLN A 62 6.44 -7.50 -15.53
C GLN A 62 6.23 -8.18 -16.90
N GLU A 63 5.30 -9.14 -16.98
CA GLU A 63 4.93 -9.79 -18.25
C GLU A 63 4.16 -8.85 -19.17
N VAL A 64 3.24 -8.05 -18.62
CA VAL A 64 2.52 -7.00 -19.35
C VAL A 64 3.53 -6.01 -19.93
N TYR A 65 4.52 -5.58 -19.15
CA TYR A 65 5.57 -4.67 -19.62
C TYR A 65 6.40 -5.26 -20.76
N ALA A 66 6.79 -6.55 -20.68
CA ALA A 66 7.51 -7.22 -21.76
C ALA A 66 6.66 -7.27 -23.05
N THR A 67 5.40 -7.65 -22.93
CA THR A 67 4.46 -7.72 -24.05
C THR A 67 4.28 -6.36 -24.74
N LEU A 68 4.14 -5.29 -23.94
CA LEU A 68 4.02 -3.92 -24.46
C LEU A 68 5.29 -3.46 -25.19
N LEU A 69 6.48 -3.87 -24.72
CA LEU A 69 7.74 -3.59 -25.40
C LEU A 69 7.86 -4.34 -26.72
N ASP A 70 7.42 -5.60 -26.77
CA ASP A 70 7.40 -6.40 -28.00
C ASP A 70 6.46 -5.77 -29.05
N GLU A 71 5.38 -5.13 -28.60
CA GLU A 71 4.47 -4.34 -29.44
C GLU A 71 4.98 -2.92 -29.78
N GLY A 72 6.13 -2.53 -29.23
CA GLY A 72 6.72 -1.20 -29.42
C GLY A 72 5.98 -0.07 -28.72
N THR A 73 5.06 -0.37 -27.79
CA THR A 73 4.25 0.63 -27.08
C THR A 73 4.78 0.84 -25.66
N PHE A 74 5.37 2.00 -25.39
CA PHE A 74 5.83 2.35 -24.04
C PHE A 74 4.85 3.28 -23.33
N LEU A 75 4.11 2.77 -22.36
CA LEU A 75 3.19 3.57 -21.54
C LEU A 75 3.86 4.10 -20.26
N CYS A 76 4.47 3.21 -19.48
CA CYS A 76 5.12 3.57 -18.22
C CYS A 76 6.14 2.53 -17.77
N SER A 77 6.89 2.86 -16.70
CA SER A 77 7.81 1.91 -16.07
C SER A 77 7.09 0.86 -15.22
N ILE A 78 7.67 -0.34 -15.10
CA ILE A 78 7.17 -1.43 -14.22
C ILE A 78 6.94 -0.93 -12.78
N ARG A 79 7.87 -0.10 -12.26
CA ARG A 79 7.75 0.50 -10.91
C ARG A 79 6.47 1.32 -10.78
N THR A 80 6.11 2.07 -11.81
CA THR A 80 4.90 2.89 -11.83
C THR A 80 3.64 2.03 -11.82
N MET A 81 3.63 0.92 -12.57
CA MET A 81 2.50 -0.03 -12.58
C MET A 81 2.26 -0.60 -11.18
N TYR A 82 3.31 -1.05 -10.49
CA TYR A 82 3.18 -1.53 -9.11
C TYR A 82 2.71 -0.45 -8.14
N ARG A 83 3.13 0.81 -8.33
CA ARG A 83 2.65 1.92 -7.49
C ARG A 83 1.16 2.17 -7.69
N LEU A 84 0.66 2.14 -8.93
CA LEU A 84 -0.77 2.28 -9.22
C LEU A 84 -1.57 1.13 -8.62
N LEU A 85 -1.15 -0.13 -8.83
CA LEU A 85 -1.84 -1.27 -8.23
C LEU A 85 -1.82 -1.26 -6.70
N ALA A 86 -0.74 -0.78 -6.09
CA ALA A 86 -0.66 -0.61 -4.63
C ALA A 86 -1.58 0.49 -4.11
N GLU A 87 -1.69 1.63 -4.81
CA GLU A 87 -2.64 2.71 -4.49
C GLU A 87 -4.10 2.20 -4.52
N HIS A 88 -4.42 1.26 -5.41
CA HIS A 88 -5.74 0.61 -5.50
C HIS A 88 -5.89 -0.67 -4.65
N ALA A 89 -4.92 -0.99 -3.79
CA ALA A 89 -4.91 -2.18 -2.93
C ALA A 89 -5.05 -3.54 -3.66
N GLN A 90 -4.66 -3.59 -4.94
CA GLN A 90 -4.74 -4.77 -5.80
C GLN A 90 -3.48 -5.66 -5.73
N VAL A 91 -2.42 -5.18 -5.09
CA VAL A 91 -1.24 -5.99 -4.74
C VAL A 91 -1.43 -6.50 -3.31
N ARG A 92 -2.18 -7.59 -3.14
CA ARG A 92 -2.23 -8.31 -1.87
C ARG A 92 -1.29 -9.51 -1.92
N GLU A 93 -0.52 -9.69 -0.86
CA GLU A 93 0.26 -10.90 -0.66
C GLU A 93 -0.72 -12.08 -0.57
N ARG A 94 -0.78 -12.92 -1.62
CA ARG A 94 -1.69 -14.08 -1.67
C ARG A 94 -1.41 -15.06 -0.53
N ARG A 95 -0.16 -15.10 -0.07
CA ARG A 95 0.26 -15.89 1.08
C ARG A 95 -0.07 -15.07 2.31
N ASN A 96 -1.04 -15.51 3.11
CA ASN A 96 -1.12 -15.13 4.52
C ASN A 96 0.10 -15.75 5.21
N PRO A 97 1.23 -15.04 5.37
CA PRO A 97 2.42 -15.65 5.91
C PRO A 97 2.06 -15.99 7.35
N LEU A 98 2.11 -17.28 7.72
CA LEU A 98 2.02 -17.65 9.12
C LEU A 98 3.13 -16.92 9.84
N ARG A 99 2.77 -15.87 10.60
CA ARG A 99 3.68 -15.21 11.52
C ARG A 99 4.10 -16.27 12.52
N HIS A 100 5.25 -16.89 12.28
CA HIS A 100 5.84 -17.77 13.27
C HIS A 100 6.15 -16.88 14.47
N PRO A 101 5.65 -17.20 15.66
CA PRO A 101 6.15 -16.56 16.87
C PRO A 101 7.66 -16.76 16.88
N ASN A 102 8.38 -15.76 17.40
CA ASN A 102 9.82 -15.79 17.48
C ASN A 102 10.21 -16.86 18.52
N ASP A 103 10.23 -18.13 18.09
CA ASP A 103 10.56 -19.25 18.96
C ASP A 103 11.95 -18.97 19.55
N SER A 104 12.00 -18.99 20.89
CA SER A 104 13.24 -18.76 21.62
C SER A 104 14.27 -19.78 21.16
N LYS A 105 15.43 -19.28 20.74
CA LYS A 105 16.54 -20.08 20.21
C LYS A 105 16.80 -21.25 21.18
N PRO A 106 16.69 -22.52 20.76
CA PRO A 106 16.87 -23.64 21.69
C PRO A 106 18.31 -23.64 22.20
N GLU A 107 18.47 -23.53 23.52
CA GLU A 107 19.77 -23.57 24.17
C GLU A 107 20.29 -25.01 24.26
N LEU A 108 21.52 -25.23 23.80
CA LEU A 108 22.19 -26.52 23.81
C LEU A 108 22.77 -26.79 25.21
N LEU A 109 22.05 -27.58 26.01
CA LEU A 109 22.59 -28.13 27.25
C LEU A 109 23.31 -29.46 26.96
N THR A 110 24.60 -29.38 26.62
CA THR A 110 25.44 -30.56 26.43
C THR A 110 25.73 -31.22 27.77
N THR A 111 25.07 -32.35 28.05
CA THR A 111 25.49 -33.29 29.10
C THR A 111 25.79 -34.64 28.46
N GLY A 112 27.07 -34.95 28.27
CA GLY A 112 27.55 -36.26 27.88
C GLY A 112 27.39 -36.59 26.39
N ALA A 113 28.29 -37.43 25.86
CA ALA A 113 28.45 -37.73 24.44
C ALA A 113 27.28 -38.52 23.82
N LYS A 114 26.11 -37.88 23.64
CA LYS A 114 25.06 -38.19 22.65
C LYS A 114 24.32 -36.90 22.33
N MET A 115 24.52 -36.36 21.12
CA MET A 115 23.84 -35.15 20.66
C MET A 115 22.44 -35.50 20.16
N THR A 116 21.47 -35.59 21.06
CA THR A 116 20.04 -35.73 20.70
C THR A 116 19.32 -34.41 20.98
N ILE A 117 18.78 -33.78 19.93
CA ILE A 117 17.95 -32.58 20.04
C ILE A 117 16.56 -33.02 20.53
N LEU A 118 16.26 -32.79 21.81
CA LEU A 118 14.91 -32.97 22.34
C LEU A 118 14.07 -31.73 21.99
N ILE A 119 13.32 -31.81 20.89
CA ILE A 119 12.19 -30.90 20.67
C ILE A 119 11.08 -31.36 21.61
N LEU A 120 10.94 -30.72 22.77
CA LEU A 120 9.77 -30.85 23.62
C LEU A 120 8.57 -30.27 22.86
N LYS A 121 7.85 -31.11 22.14
CA LYS A 121 6.49 -30.80 21.67
C LYS A 121 5.57 -30.72 22.89
N PRO A 122 4.97 -29.58 23.23
CA PRO A 122 3.92 -29.56 24.24
C PRO A 122 2.71 -30.31 23.69
N THR A 123 2.38 -31.41 24.35
CA THR A 123 1.17 -32.20 24.10
C THR A 123 -0.06 -31.31 24.26
N SER A 124 -0.86 -31.21 23.19
CA SER A 124 -2.21 -30.65 23.25
C SER A 124 -3.06 -31.46 24.22
N LYS A 125 -3.69 -30.77 25.18
CA LYS A 125 -4.59 -31.34 26.18
C LYS A 125 -5.99 -31.53 25.54
N PRO A 126 -6.67 -32.68 25.72
CA PRO A 126 -7.99 -32.89 25.14
C PRO A 126 -9.13 -32.38 26.06
N SER A 127 -10.07 -31.67 25.43
CA SER A 127 -11.53 -31.64 25.62
C SER A 127 -12.16 -31.77 27.03
N SER A 128 -13.04 -30.80 27.35
CA SER A 128 -14.34 -31.10 27.96
C SER A 128 -15.44 -30.12 27.49
N THR A 129 -16.32 -30.68 26.66
CA THR A 129 -17.77 -30.51 26.45
C THR A 129 -18.59 -29.58 27.35
N SER A 130 -19.52 -28.81 26.74
CA SER A 130 -20.95 -28.85 27.11
C SER A 130 -21.83 -28.22 26.01
N LEU A 131 -22.79 -29.02 25.51
CA LEU A 131 -23.97 -28.57 24.76
C LEU A 131 -24.98 -27.91 25.70
N SER A 132 -25.65 -26.85 25.24
CA SER A 132 -27.10 -26.65 25.40
C SER A 132 -27.60 -25.45 24.57
N SER A 133 -28.37 -25.72 23.51
CA SER A 133 -29.29 -24.81 22.79
C SER A 133 -30.52 -24.46 23.66
N PRO A 134 -31.57 -23.70 23.22
CA PRO A 134 -31.89 -23.13 21.91
C PRO A 134 -32.53 -21.70 21.95
N SER A 135 -33.03 -21.25 20.79
CA SER A 135 -34.07 -20.23 20.58
C SER A 135 -33.64 -18.76 20.45
N SER A 136 -33.41 -18.33 19.20
CA SER A 136 -34.09 -17.13 18.66
C SER A 136 -33.99 -17.07 17.14
N LEU A 137 -35.10 -17.39 16.49
CA LEU A 137 -35.54 -16.87 15.20
C LEU A 137 -35.09 -15.43 14.96
N VAL A 138 -34.24 -15.17 13.97
CA VAL A 138 -34.36 -13.94 13.16
C VAL A 138 -34.10 -14.26 11.70
N ARG A 139 -35.23 -14.39 11.00
CA ARG A 139 -35.38 -14.30 9.56
C ARG A 139 -35.45 -12.83 9.19
N LEU A 140 -34.43 -12.26 8.57
CA LEU A 140 -34.52 -11.04 7.75
C LEU A 140 -33.33 -11.07 6.76
N LYS A 141 -33.35 -10.62 5.52
CA LYS A 141 -34.34 -10.19 4.52
C LYS A 141 -33.44 -9.62 3.42
N MET A 142 -33.42 -10.23 2.23
CA MET A 142 -32.83 -9.61 1.04
C MET A 142 -33.64 -8.36 0.65
N PRO A 143 -32.99 -7.37 0.03
CA PRO A 143 -33.54 -6.75 -1.18
C PRO A 143 -32.46 -6.82 -2.29
N ALA A 144 -32.72 -7.23 -3.54
CA ALA A 144 -33.74 -6.81 -4.50
C ALA A 144 -33.72 -5.31 -4.84
N VAL A 145 -32.93 -4.99 -5.90
CA VAL A 145 -33.25 -4.16 -7.09
C VAL A 145 -33.76 -2.71 -6.93
N SER A 146 -33.06 -1.78 -7.59
CA SER A 146 -33.61 -0.67 -8.42
C SER A 146 -32.42 -0.08 -9.21
N ALA A 147 -32.26 -0.17 -10.53
CA ALA A 147 -33.12 0.24 -11.65
C ALA A 147 -33.64 1.68 -11.49
N ASN A 148 -33.03 2.62 -12.22
CA ASN A 148 -33.57 3.87 -12.79
C ASN A 148 -32.45 4.42 -13.71
N ALA A 149 -32.48 4.24 -15.04
CA ALA A 149 -33.32 4.91 -16.04
C ALA A 149 -33.00 6.41 -16.19
N SER A 150 -32.48 6.75 -17.38
CA SER A 150 -32.67 8.03 -18.09
C SER A 150 -31.96 9.25 -17.46
N SER A 151 -31.28 10.15 -18.16
CA SER A 151 -31.37 10.58 -19.55
C SER A 151 -30.35 11.72 -19.80
N VAL A 152 -30.14 12.01 -21.08
CA VAL A 152 -29.69 13.28 -21.68
C VAL A 152 -28.19 13.43 -21.88
N GLY A 153 -27.81 13.31 -23.15
CA GLY A 153 -26.49 13.63 -23.65
C GLY A 153 -26.21 15.13 -23.66
N ILE A 154 -24.92 15.46 -23.59
CA ILE A 154 -24.41 16.75 -24.04
C ILE A 154 -23.17 16.44 -24.88
N THR A 155 -23.36 16.42 -26.19
CA THR A 155 -22.31 16.50 -27.19
C THR A 155 -21.83 17.95 -27.19
N THR A 156 -20.68 18.25 -26.59
CA THR A 156 -20.04 19.55 -26.77
C THR A 156 -18.97 19.42 -27.83
N THR A 157 -19.34 19.75 -29.07
CA THR A 157 -18.43 20.13 -30.15
C THR A 157 -17.73 21.43 -29.77
N ILE A 158 -16.44 21.37 -29.45
CA ILE A 158 -15.60 22.57 -29.32
C ILE A 158 -15.03 22.88 -30.70
N THR A 159 -15.63 23.86 -31.35
CA THR A 159 -15.12 24.53 -32.55
C THR A 159 -14.05 25.52 -32.11
N ILE A 160 -12.77 25.23 -32.34
CA ILE A 160 -11.72 26.27 -32.25
C ILE A 160 -11.58 26.88 -33.63
N GLY A 161 -12.15 28.07 -33.76
CA GLY A 161 -11.97 28.95 -34.90
C GLY A 161 -10.51 29.37 -35.02
N VAL A 162 -9.96 29.11 -36.21
CA VAL A 162 -8.90 29.88 -36.83
C VAL A 162 -9.27 31.37 -36.82
N SER A 163 -8.46 32.19 -36.15
CA SER A 163 -8.45 33.64 -36.34
C SER A 163 -7.08 34.04 -36.88
N ALA A 164 -7.10 34.53 -38.11
CA ALA A 164 -6.02 35.29 -38.71
C ALA A 164 -5.81 36.62 -37.98
N CYS A 165 -4.56 37.02 -37.82
CA CYS A 165 -4.01 38.38 -37.86
C CYS A 165 -2.49 38.28 -37.73
#